data_AF-A0A1S0U1X6-F1
#
_entry.id   AF-A0A1S0U1X6-F1
#
_cell.length_a   1.000
_cell.length_b   1.000
_cell.length_c   1.000
_cell.angle_alpha   90.00
_cell.angle_beta   90.00
_cell.angle_gamma   90.00
#
_symmetry.space_group_name_H-M   'P 1'
#
loop_
_entity.id
_entity.type
_entity.pdbx_description
1 polymer ?
#
loop_
_entity_poly.entity_id
_entity_poly.type
_entity_poly.pdbx_seq_one_letter_code
_entity_poly.pdbx_strand_id
1 'polypeptide(L)'
;MWSLLLISSFYIQKINSTGIELLPRDCDCRDWNGGCRRNGEKWIDDDTWVYSCNGKDGYQSEFLGCQGSDRSGKLFIQADDNKTVDGFWFSCSYDTFRLKYEEEPRCVVNGTQYHVGELFREDYFQWLCLENGRWVTGCYYQNETKHWILLRIGQTGYNGLVKHVCDQYDDYPGRVQYYAEVRKDVPVKHPPNKGKNQNLPELIDNRLKEAPVRWLHTNAANFIVNNEGFKSKIRYLRDFRQI
;
A
#
# COMPACT_ATOMS: atom_id res chain seq x y z
N MET A 1 -38.47 -27.21 78.29
CA MET A 1 -38.41 -25.85 77.72
C MET A 1 -37.98 -25.98 76.27
N TRP A 2 -38.89 -25.72 75.33
CA TRP A 2 -38.66 -25.82 73.89
C TRP A 2 -38.13 -24.49 73.35
N SER A 3 -37.01 -24.51 72.61
CA SER A 3 -36.51 -23.36 71.87
C SER A 3 -37.13 -23.33 70.46
N LEU A 4 -37.84 -22.25 70.17
CA LEU A 4 -38.39 -21.94 68.84
C LEU A 4 -37.31 -21.28 67.97
N LEU A 5 -36.94 -21.94 66.88
CA LEU A 5 -36.13 -21.40 65.79
C LEU A 5 -37.02 -20.50 64.90
N LEU A 6 -36.68 -19.21 64.82
CA LEU A 6 -37.25 -18.27 63.85
C LEU A 6 -36.52 -18.43 62.51
N ILE A 7 -37.20 -19.00 61.52
CA ILE A 7 -36.73 -19.06 60.13
C ILE A 7 -37.16 -17.76 59.45
N SER A 8 -36.21 -16.86 59.20
CA SER A 8 -36.41 -15.68 58.35
C SER A 8 -36.38 -16.09 56.88
N SER A 9 -37.54 -16.16 56.25
CA SER A 9 -37.70 -16.38 54.82
C SER A 9 -37.25 -15.13 54.05
N PHE A 10 -36.07 -15.20 53.42
CA PHE A 10 -35.65 -14.20 52.43
C PHE A 10 -36.48 -14.37 51.16
N TYR A 11 -37.40 -13.43 50.93
CA TYR A 11 -38.10 -13.31 49.66
C TYR A 11 -37.13 -12.73 48.62
N ILE A 12 -36.54 -13.60 47.79
CA ILE A 12 -35.82 -13.16 46.60
C ILE A 12 -36.87 -12.62 45.63
N GLN A 13 -36.97 -11.31 45.50
CA GLN A 13 -37.71 -10.70 44.41
C GLN A 13 -36.99 -11.09 43.11
N LYS A 14 -37.61 -11.97 42.32
CA LYS A 14 -37.26 -12.14 40.90
C LYS A 14 -37.59 -10.82 40.21
N ILE A 15 -36.57 -9.98 40.01
CA ILE A 15 -36.65 -8.86 39.08
C ILE A 15 -36.76 -9.47 37.70
N ASN A 16 -37.97 -9.50 37.15
CA ASN A 16 -38.22 -9.92 35.79
C ASN A 16 -37.99 -8.68 34.90
N SER A 17 -36.75 -8.47 34.47
CA SER A 17 -36.45 -7.45 33.47
C SER A 17 -37.04 -7.92 32.14
N THR A 18 -38.20 -7.38 31.75
CA THR A 18 -38.58 -7.39 30.35
C THR A 18 -37.50 -6.58 29.63
N GLY A 19 -36.66 -7.23 28.84
CA GLY A 19 -35.51 -6.64 28.14
C GLY A 19 -35.86 -5.58 27.08
N ILE A 20 -36.88 -4.78 27.33
CA ILE A 20 -37.23 -3.59 26.57
C ILE A 20 -36.30 -2.49 27.08
N GLU A 21 -35.21 -2.27 26.34
CA GLU A 21 -34.32 -1.16 26.60
C GLU A 21 -35.07 0.15 26.31
N LEU A 22 -35.40 0.90 27.37
CA LEU A 22 -36.07 2.19 27.21
C LEU A 22 -35.08 3.21 26.64
N LEU A 23 -35.23 3.51 25.34
CA LEU A 23 -34.49 4.58 24.69
C LEU A 23 -34.87 5.95 25.31
N PRO A 24 -33.92 6.90 25.44
CA PRO A 24 -34.23 8.28 25.82
C PRO A 24 -35.31 8.88 24.90
N ARG A 25 -36.11 9.83 25.41
CA ARG A 25 -37.29 10.38 24.72
C ARG A 25 -37.05 11.02 23.34
N ASP A 26 -35.79 11.25 22.96
CA ASP A 26 -35.37 11.87 21.70
C ASP A 26 -34.40 10.98 20.88
N CYS A 27 -34.49 9.66 21.06
CA CYS A 27 -33.58 8.69 20.47
C CYS A 27 -34.33 7.78 19.49
N ASP A 28 -34.22 8.08 18.20
CA ASP A 28 -34.91 7.33 17.15
C ASP A 28 -34.12 6.10 16.70
N CYS A 29 -32.78 6.19 16.69
CA CYS A 29 -31.87 5.06 16.46
C CYS A 29 -30.66 5.15 17.38
N ARG A 30 -29.98 4.01 17.60
CA ARG A 30 -28.63 3.99 18.17
C ARG A 30 -27.59 3.88 17.09
N ASP A 31 -26.51 4.65 17.24
CA ASP A 31 -25.28 4.42 16.49
C ASP A 31 -24.44 3.30 17.10
N TRP A 32 -23.36 2.96 16.39
CA TRP A 32 -22.44 1.91 16.78
C TRP A 32 -21.83 2.08 18.18
N ASN A 33 -21.64 3.32 18.63
CA ASN A 33 -21.07 3.62 19.94
C ASN A 33 -22.14 3.71 21.05
N GLY A 34 -23.40 3.40 20.73
CA GLY A 34 -24.54 3.53 21.64
C GLY A 34 -25.06 4.96 21.77
N GLY A 35 -24.59 5.88 20.93
CA GLY A 35 -25.08 7.26 20.85
C GLY A 35 -26.48 7.31 20.21
N CYS A 36 -27.27 8.30 20.61
CA CYS A 36 -28.62 8.50 20.07
C CYS A 36 -28.61 9.35 18.81
N ARG A 37 -29.36 8.89 17.80
CA ARG A 37 -29.51 9.53 16.48
C ARG A 37 -30.97 9.84 16.21
N ARG A 38 -31.20 10.89 15.42
CA ARG A 38 -32.55 11.34 15.06
C ARG A 38 -32.99 10.75 13.72
N ASN A 39 -34.29 10.60 13.55
CA ASN A 39 -34.88 10.13 12.32
C ASN A 39 -34.50 11.04 11.13
N GLY A 40 -34.04 10.44 10.04
CA GLY A 40 -33.54 11.13 8.86
C GLY A 40 -32.06 11.51 8.91
N GLU A 41 -31.38 11.32 10.05
CA GLU A 41 -29.95 11.63 10.19
C GLU A 41 -29.09 10.66 9.37
N LYS A 42 -28.03 11.19 8.75
CA LYS A 42 -26.96 10.44 8.08
C LYS A 42 -25.62 10.89 8.62
N TRP A 43 -24.74 9.96 8.91
CA TRP A 43 -23.41 10.27 9.44
C TRP A 43 -22.37 9.28 8.92
N ILE A 44 -21.11 9.68 9.10
CA ILE A 44 -19.94 8.86 8.84
C ILE A 44 -19.27 8.58 10.18
N ASP A 45 -18.91 7.33 10.40
CA ASP A 45 -18.19 6.87 11.58
C ASP A 45 -16.80 6.34 11.17
N ASP A 46 -15.77 6.59 11.99
CA ASP A 46 -14.35 6.32 11.68
C ASP A 46 -13.89 6.78 10.27
N ASP A 47 -14.46 7.89 9.77
CA ASP A 47 -14.23 8.44 8.43
C ASP A 47 -14.52 7.47 7.27
N THR A 48 -15.24 6.37 7.52
CA THR A 48 -15.43 5.30 6.53
C THR A 48 -16.83 4.73 6.55
N TRP A 49 -17.45 4.49 7.69
CA TRP A 49 -18.71 3.75 7.74
C TRP A 49 -19.89 4.70 7.68
N VAL A 50 -20.69 4.60 6.62
CA VAL A 50 -21.84 5.50 6.39
C VAL A 50 -23.11 4.82 6.87
N TYR A 51 -23.85 5.52 7.72
CA TYR A 51 -25.09 5.04 8.30
C TYR A 51 -26.23 6.02 8.10
N SER A 52 -27.44 5.53 8.27
CA SER A 52 -28.62 6.38 8.41
C SER A 52 -29.56 5.89 9.50
N CYS A 53 -30.33 6.83 10.05
CA CYS A 53 -31.41 6.52 10.97
C CYS A 53 -32.77 6.70 10.29
N ASN A 54 -33.55 5.63 10.21
CA ASN A 54 -34.93 5.65 9.77
C ASN A 54 -35.78 5.13 10.94
N GLY A 55 -36.24 6.05 11.80
CA GLY A 55 -36.82 5.80 13.12
C GLY A 55 -38.18 5.09 13.13
N LYS A 56 -38.47 4.24 12.15
CA LYS A 56 -39.73 3.49 12.04
C LYS A 56 -39.76 2.22 12.88
N ASP A 57 -38.60 1.58 13.12
CA ASP A 57 -38.52 0.25 13.75
C ASP A 57 -37.57 0.18 14.98
N GLY A 58 -37.15 1.34 15.48
CA GLY A 58 -36.90 1.55 16.90
C GLY A 58 -35.62 1.02 17.53
N TYR A 59 -34.61 0.46 16.86
CA TYR A 59 -33.38 0.08 17.61
C TYR A 59 -32.02 0.24 16.90
N GLN A 60 -31.91 0.14 15.56
CA GLN A 60 -30.59 0.13 14.91
C GLN A 60 -30.50 1.03 13.67
N SER A 61 -29.38 1.72 13.58
CA SER A 61 -28.96 2.45 12.38
C SER A 61 -28.77 1.51 11.19
N GLU A 62 -29.24 1.91 10.02
CA GLU A 62 -29.01 1.18 8.77
C GLU A 62 -27.61 1.49 8.24
N PHE A 63 -26.84 0.45 7.92
CA PHE A 63 -25.56 0.60 7.22
C PHE A 63 -25.81 0.82 5.72
N LEU A 64 -25.33 1.94 5.19
CA LEU A 64 -25.55 2.33 3.80
C LEU A 64 -24.36 1.96 2.89
N GLY A 65 -23.15 1.95 3.44
CA GLY A 65 -21.93 1.70 2.68
C GLY A 65 -20.71 2.38 3.27
N CYS A 66 -19.69 2.55 2.44
CA CYS A 66 -18.39 3.06 2.84
C CYS A 66 -18.09 4.38 2.14
N GLN A 67 -17.54 5.34 2.88
CA GLN A 67 -16.85 6.48 2.32
C GLN A 67 -15.41 6.10 2.04
N GLY A 68 -14.99 6.28 0.79
CA GLY A 68 -13.61 6.02 0.40
C GLY A 68 -12.63 7.05 0.97
N SER A 69 -11.33 6.80 0.83
CA SER A 69 -10.31 7.73 1.32
C SER A 69 -10.22 9.02 0.49
N ASP A 70 -9.35 9.93 0.92
CA ASP A 70 -9.04 11.17 0.17
C ASP A 70 -8.61 10.88 -1.27
N ARG A 71 -8.05 9.69 -1.53
CA ARG A 71 -7.66 9.25 -2.88
C ARG A 71 -8.85 9.14 -3.82
N SER A 72 -9.94 8.51 -3.39
CA SER A 72 -11.14 8.40 -4.21
C SER A 72 -11.98 9.69 -4.19
N GLY A 73 -11.45 10.78 -3.62
CA GLY A 73 -12.20 12.01 -3.40
C GLY A 73 -13.33 11.84 -2.40
N LYS A 74 -13.19 10.94 -1.42
CA LYS A 74 -14.23 10.56 -0.46
C LYS A 74 -15.50 10.03 -1.13
N LEU A 75 -15.33 9.28 -2.23
CA LEU A 75 -16.44 8.65 -2.96
C LEU A 75 -17.28 7.76 -2.04
N PHE A 76 -18.59 7.89 -2.11
CA PHE A 76 -19.51 6.97 -1.46
C PHE A 76 -19.65 5.67 -2.28
N ILE A 77 -19.38 4.54 -1.63
CA ILE A 77 -19.49 3.19 -2.17
C ILE A 77 -20.64 2.52 -1.43
N GLN A 78 -21.67 2.09 -2.15
CA GLN A 78 -22.81 1.42 -1.54
C GLN A 78 -22.37 0.09 -0.89
N ALA A 79 -23.08 -0.33 0.14
CA ALA A 79 -22.84 -1.62 0.77
C ALA A 79 -22.94 -2.77 -0.26
N ASP A 80 -21.97 -3.69 -0.21
CA ASP A 80 -21.75 -4.79 -1.17
C ASP A 80 -21.50 -4.35 -2.62
N ASP A 81 -20.94 -3.16 -2.82
CA ASP A 81 -20.56 -2.63 -4.13
C ASP A 81 -19.05 -2.35 -4.23
N ASN A 82 -18.58 -2.32 -5.48
CA ASN A 82 -17.21 -1.99 -5.84
C ASN A 82 -17.20 -0.81 -6.83
N LYS A 83 -16.33 0.16 -6.60
CA LYS A 83 -16.14 1.30 -7.50
C LYS A 83 -14.70 1.36 -7.97
N THR A 84 -14.49 1.80 -9.22
CA THR A 84 -13.16 2.03 -9.77
C THR A 84 -12.96 3.52 -9.99
N VAL A 85 -11.86 4.08 -9.49
CA VAL A 85 -11.46 5.48 -9.68
C VAL A 85 -10.02 5.48 -10.17
N ASP A 86 -9.75 6.20 -11.26
CA ASP A 86 -8.43 6.30 -11.91
C ASP A 86 -7.78 4.94 -12.22
N GLY A 87 -8.60 3.92 -12.53
CA GLY A 87 -8.15 2.57 -12.84
C GLY A 87 -7.99 1.64 -11.64
N PHE A 88 -8.16 2.13 -10.41
CA PHE A 88 -8.01 1.33 -9.19
C PHE A 88 -9.33 1.06 -8.50
N TRP A 89 -9.52 -0.16 -8.00
CA TRP A 89 -10.77 -0.56 -7.34
C TRP A 89 -10.80 -0.23 -5.85
N PHE A 90 -12.02 0.02 -5.37
CA PHE A 90 -12.38 0.25 -3.98
C PHE A 90 -13.61 -0.59 -3.69
N SER A 91 -13.62 -1.31 -2.57
CA SER A 91 -14.68 -2.24 -2.21
C SER A 91 -15.26 -1.92 -0.84
N CYS A 92 -16.58 -2.01 -0.73
CA CYS A 92 -17.30 -1.98 0.53
C CYS A 92 -18.12 -3.24 0.67
N SER A 93 -17.66 -4.20 1.47
CA SER A 93 -18.39 -5.45 1.72
C SER A 93 -18.88 -5.50 3.16
N TYR A 94 -20.00 -6.16 3.39
CA TYR A 94 -20.48 -6.43 4.74
C TYR A 94 -21.11 -7.81 4.87
N ASP A 95 -21.07 -8.34 6.09
CA ASP A 95 -21.76 -9.56 6.46
C ASP A 95 -22.34 -9.39 7.88
N THR A 96 -22.91 -10.45 8.44
CA THR A 96 -23.50 -10.41 9.79
C THR A 96 -22.48 -10.20 10.91
N PHE A 97 -21.19 -10.38 10.63
CA PHE A 97 -20.10 -10.34 11.61
C PHE A 97 -19.16 -9.17 11.42
N ARG A 98 -19.08 -8.56 10.23
CA ARG A 98 -18.14 -7.47 9.95
C ARG A 98 -18.58 -6.57 8.80
N LEU A 99 -18.09 -5.33 8.88
CA LEU A 99 -18.00 -4.40 7.76
C LEU A 99 -16.55 -4.37 7.30
N LYS A 100 -16.32 -4.31 5.99
CA LYS A 100 -14.98 -4.35 5.41
C LYS A 100 -14.88 -3.35 4.25
N TYR A 101 -13.97 -2.41 4.41
CA TYR A 101 -13.57 -1.47 3.38
C TYR A 101 -12.16 -1.82 2.90
N GLU A 102 -11.97 -1.90 1.58
CA GLU A 102 -10.67 -2.20 0.98
C GLU A 102 -10.39 -1.30 -0.21
N GLU A 103 -9.12 -0.90 -0.32
CA GLU A 103 -8.57 -0.24 -1.49
C GLU A 103 -7.57 -1.16 -2.18
N GLU A 104 -7.54 -1.11 -3.51
CA GLU A 104 -6.53 -1.81 -4.28
C GLU A 104 -5.11 -1.36 -3.86
N PRO A 105 -4.23 -2.30 -3.45
CA PRO A 105 -2.84 -1.98 -3.16
C PRO A 105 -2.11 -1.52 -4.42
N ARG A 106 -1.12 -0.64 -4.25
CA ARG A 106 -0.38 -0.01 -5.36
C ARG A 106 0.94 0.55 -4.90
N CYS A 107 1.76 1.02 -5.83
CA CYS A 107 2.95 1.80 -5.54
C CYS A 107 2.78 3.23 -6.05
N VAL A 108 3.22 4.21 -5.27
CA VAL A 108 3.25 5.62 -5.68
C VAL A 108 4.71 6.07 -5.76
N VAL A 109 5.15 6.41 -6.95
CA VAL A 109 6.54 6.82 -7.22
C VAL A 109 6.51 8.10 -8.03
N ASN A 110 7.03 9.19 -7.46
CA ASN A 110 7.07 10.52 -8.07
C ASN A 110 5.70 10.99 -8.62
N GLY A 111 4.61 10.63 -7.93
CA GLY A 111 3.23 10.96 -8.31
C GLY A 111 2.58 9.98 -9.29
N THR A 112 3.36 9.09 -9.92
CA THR A 112 2.83 8.02 -10.79
C THR A 112 2.41 6.83 -9.95
N GLN A 113 1.31 6.20 -10.34
CA GLN A 113 0.70 5.08 -9.65
C GLN A 113 0.89 3.82 -10.48
N TYR A 114 1.30 2.73 -9.82
CA TYR A 114 1.54 1.44 -10.46
C TYR A 114 0.69 0.37 -9.78
N HIS A 115 0.13 -0.53 -10.59
CA HIS A 115 -0.60 -1.69 -10.06
C HIS A 115 0.39 -2.70 -9.45
N VAL A 116 -0.08 -3.47 -8.47
CA VAL A 116 0.70 -4.58 -7.95
C VAL A 116 0.98 -5.58 -9.07
N GLY A 117 2.24 -6.01 -9.18
CA GLY A 117 2.72 -6.87 -10.27
C GLY A 117 3.27 -6.10 -11.47
N GLU A 118 3.07 -4.78 -11.54
CA GLU A 118 3.58 -3.96 -12.63
C GLU A 118 5.09 -3.73 -12.51
N LEU A 119 5.78 -3.81 -13.65
CA LEU A 119 7.20 -3.48 -13.77
C LEU A 119 7.35 -2.06 -14.30
N PHE A 120 8.13 -1.24 -13.61
CA PHE A 120 8.43 0.12 -14.03
C PHE A 120 9.91 0.42 -13.90
N ARG A 121 10.36 1.50 -14.54
CA ARG A 121 11.74 1.95 -14.49
C ARG A 121 11.84 3.26 -13.74
N GLU A 122 12.79 3.32 -12.82
CA GLU A 122 13.22 4.56 -12.17
C GLU A 122 14.74 4.64 -12.31
N ASP A 123 15.22 5.68 -13.00
CA ASP A 123 16.61 5.85 -13.38
C ASP A 123 17.20 4.63 -14.09
N TYR A 124 18.13 3.95 -13.42
CA TYR A 124 18.87 2.78 -13.89
C TYR A 124 18.30 1.48 -13.35
N PHE A 125 17.22 1.49 -12.58
CA PHE A 125 16.68 0.29 -11.95
C PHE A 125 15.31 -0.06 -12.50
N GLN A 126 15.10 -1.37 -12.69
CA GLN A 126 13.79 -1.94 -12.89
C GLN A 126 13.20 -2.28 -11.53
N TRP A 127 11.99 -1.80 -11.29
CA TRP A 127 11.23 -2.03 -10.08
C TRP A 127 9.99 -2.85 -10.39
N LEU A 128 9.66 -3.77 -9.49
CA LEU A 128 8.39 -4.47 -9.41
C LEU A 128 7.56 -3.85 -8.29
N CYS A 129 6.34 -3.44 -8.61
CA CYS A 129 5.41 -3.03 -7.57
C CYS A 129 4.82 -4.23 -6.82
N LEU A 130 4.87 -4.19 -5.50
CA LEU A 130 4.31 -5.18 -4.58
C LEU A 130 3.27 -4.51 -3.68
N GLU A 131 2.46 -5.31 -2.97
CA GLU A 131 1.41 -4.77 -2.10
C GLU A 131 1.96 -3.91 -0.94
N ASN A 132 3.16 -4.24 -0.47
CA ASN A 132 3.81 -3.64 0.69
C ASN A 132 4.97 -2.69 0.33
N GLY A 133 5.26 -2.51 -0.95
CA GLY A 133 6.46 -1.78 -1.38
C GLY A 133 6.85 -2.07 -2.81
N ARG A 134 8.10 -1.77 -3.14
CA ARG A 134 8.66 -2.01 -4.47
C ARG A 134 10.01 -2.69 -4.36
N TRP A 135 10.27 -3.58 -5.30
CA TRP A 135 11.45 -4.45 -5.29
C TRP A 135 12.27 -4.28 -6.57
N VAL A 136 13.59 -4.21 -6.47
CA VAL A 136 14.48 -4.11 -7.64
C VAL A 136 14.59 -5.47 -8.32
N THR A 137 14.25 -5.55 -9.60
CA THR A 137 14.35 -6.80 -10.39
C THR A 137 15.50 -6.80 -11.39
N GLY A 138 16.12 -5.65 -11.64
CA GLY A 138 17.24 -5.53 -12.56
C GLY A 138 17.72 -4.09 -12.75
N CYS A 139 18.68 -3.92 -13.64
CA CYS A 139 19.29 -2.64 -13.95
C CYS A 139 19.27 -2.38 -15.46
N TYR A 140 19.06 -1.13 -15.87
CA TYR A 140 19.09 -0.69 -17.24
C TYR A 140 20.41 0.01 -17.58
N TYR A 141 20.91 -0.23 -18.79
CA TYR A 141 21.97 0.58 -19.38
C TYR A 141 21.61 1.00 -20.80
N GLN A 142 22.16 2.11 -21.28
CA GLN A 142 22.03 2.51 -22.67
C GLN A 142 23.17 1.91 -23.50
N ASN A 143 22.82 1.30 -24.63
CA ASN A 143 23.79 0.88 -25.62
C ASN A 143 24.24 2.05 -26.52
N GLU A 144 25.16 1.78 -27.46
CA GLU A 144 25.66 2.76 -28.45
C GLU A 144 24.55 3.45 -29.26
N THR A 145 23.42 2.76 -29.51
CA THR A 145 22.27 3.29 -30.26
C THR A 145 21.24 4.00 -29.37
N LYS A 146 21.59 4.27 -28.10
CA LYS A 146 20.71 4.90 -27.08
C LYS A 146 19.46 4.08 -26.72
N HIS A 147 19.43 2.81 -27.09
CA HIS A 147 18.39 1.88 -26.63
C HIS A 147 18.73 1.37 -25.24
N TRP A 148 17.71 1.30 -24.39
CA TRP A 148 17.83 0.79 -23.04
C TRP A 148 17.76 -0.74 -23.04
N ILE A 149 18.78 -1.36 -22.45
CA ILE A 149 18.89 -2.81 -22.30
C ILE A 149 18.79 -3.15 -20.82
N LEU A 150 17.96 -4.14 -20.50
CA LEU A 150 17.78 -4.66 -19.15
C LEU A 150 18.81 -5.76 -18.85
N LEU A 151 19.49 -5.62 -17.73
CA LEU A 151 20.29 -6.64 -17.07
C LEU A 151 19.52 -7.14 -15.86
N ARG A 152 19.35 -8.46 -15.73
CA ARG A 152 18.88 -9.04 -14.47
C ARG A 152 19.98 -8.91 -13.41
N ILE A 153 19.59 -9.00 -12.15
CA ILE A 153 20.56 -9.02 -11.04
C ILE A 153 21.55 -10.18 -11.25
N GLY A 154 22.84 -9.89 -11.07
CA GLY A 154 23.98 -10.79 -11.34
C GLY A 154 24.42 -10.82 -12.80
N GLN A 155 23.73 -10.13 -13.72
CA GLN A 155 24.12 -10.10 -15.13
C GLN A 155 25.09 -8.98 -15.46
N THR A 156 25.91 -9.25 -16.46
CA THR A 156 26.84 -8.30 -17.08
C THR A 156 26.47 -8.10 -18.54
N GLY A 157 26.41 -6.83 -18.97
CA GLY A 157 26.29 -6.42 -20.37
C GLY A 157 27.60 -5.82 -20.88
N TYR A 158 27.77 -5.82 -22.20
CA TYR A 158 28.94 -5.22 -22.83
C TYR A 158 28.50 -4.24 -23.92
N ASN A 159 29.12 -3.07 -23.90
CA ASN A 159 28.95 -2.04 -24.91
C ASN A 159 30.35 -1.56 -25.33
N GLY A 160 30.88 -2.16 -26.40
CA GLY A 160 32.26 -1.97 -26.82
C GLY A 160 33.28 -2.35 -25.74
N LEU A 161 34.06 -1.36 -25.29
CA LEU A 161 35.07 -1.50 -24.23
C LEU A 161 34.48 -1.35 -22.81
N VAL A 162 33.22 -0.96 -22.70
CA VAL A 162 32.54 -0.74 -21.42
C VAL A 162 31.78 -2.01 -21.02
N LYS A 163 32.03 -2.48 -19.81
CA LYS A 163 31.32 -3.54 -19.12
C LYS A 163 30.32 -2.89 -18.17
N HIS A 164 29.06 -3.28 -18.28
CA HIS A 164 27.97 -2.85 -17.42
C HIS A 164 27.58 -4.01 -16.50
N VAL A 165 27.48 -3.78 -15.21
CA VAL A 165 27.17 -4.83 -14.23
C VAL A 165 25.97 -4.41 -13.39
N CYS A 166 25.00 -5.31 -13.26
CA CYS A 166 23.93 -5.22 -12.29
C CYS A 166 24.20 -6.24 -11.19
N ASP A 167 24.66 -5.78 -10.04
CA ASP A 167 25.18 -6.62 -8.98
C ASP A 167 24.33 -6.52 -7.72
N GLN A 168 24.35 -7.55 -6.90
CA GLN A 168 23.78 -7.54 -5.56
C GLN A 168 24.91 -7.86 -4.59
N TYR A 169 25.12 -6.99 -3.61
CA TYR A 169 26.20 -7.18 -2.66
C TYR A 169 26.01 -8.48 -1.87
N ASP A 170 27.00 -9.37 -1.93
CA ASP A 170 27.01 -10.61 -1.13
C ASP A 170 26.95 -10.29 0.38
N ASP A 171 27.70 -9.28 0.81
CA ASP A 171 27.75 -8.83 2.22
C ASP A 171 26.50 -8.06 2.66
N TYR A 172 25.73 -7.52 1.71
CA TYR A 172 24.54 -6.70 1.99
C TYR A 172 23.45 -6.92 0.94
N PRO A 173 22.73 -8.06 0.98
CA PRO A 173 21.74 -8.41 -0.05
C PRO A 173 20.56 -7.44 -0.13
N GLY A 174 20.43 -6.53 0.86
CA GLY A 174 19.49 -5.42 0.85
C GLY A 174 19.84 -4.29 -0.12
N ARG A 175 20.94 -4.37 -0.88
CA ARG A 175 21.35 -3.33 -1.83
C ARG A 175 21.69 -3.93 -3.20
N VAL A 176 21.08 -3.35 -4.23
CA VAL A 176 21.42 -3.63 -5.64
C VAL A 176 22.23 -2.46 -6.16
N GLN A 177 23.25 -2.79 -6.94
CA GLN A 177 24.19 -1.85 -7.50
C GLN A 177 24.22 -1.96 -9.01
N TYR A 178 24.25 -0.81 -9.68
CA TYR A 178 24.61 -0.73 -11.07
C TYR A 178 25.93 0.04 -11.21
N TYR A 179 26.89 -0.56 -11.92
CA TYR A 179 28.14 0.13 -12.25
C TYR A 179 28.63 -0.17 -13.68
N ALA A 180 29.40 0.78 -14.22
CA ALA A 180 30.06 0.64 -15.51
C ALA A 180 31.58 0.76 -15.35
N GLU A 181 32.33 -0.21 -15.89
CA GLU A 181 33.79 -0.26 -15.86
C GLU A 181 34.40 -0.60 -17.22
N VAL A 182 35.68 -0.30 -17.42
CA VAL A 182 36.40 -0.75 -18.63
C VAL A 182 36.73 -2.23 -18.50
N ARG A 183 36.50 -2.97 -19.58
CA ARG A 183 36.83 -4.41 -19.69
C ARG A 183 38.31 -4.66 -19.41
N LYS A 184 38.60 -5.65 -18.57
CA LYS A 184 39.96 -6.11 -18.22
C LYS A 184 40.37 -7.40 -18.96
N ASP A 185 39.38 -8.09 -19.54
CA ASP A 185 39.52 -9.38 -20.22
C ASP A 185 39.97 -9.26 -21.68
N VAL A 186 39.82 -8.07 -22.27
CA VAL A 186 40.36 -7.76 -23.59
C VAL A 186 41.66 -7.00 -23.41
N PRO A 187 42.81 -7.47 -23.97
CA PRO A 187 44.04 -6.73 -23.92
C PRO A 187 43.87 -5.39 -24.66
N VAL A 188 43.63 -4.34 -23.90
CA VAL A 188 43.69 -2.97 -24.39
C VAL A 188 45.16 -2.70 -24.70
N LYS A 189 45.54 -2.86 -25.96
CA LYS A 189 46.82 -2.32 -26.43
C LYS A 189 46.75 -0.81 -26.19
N HIS A 190 47.56 -0.30 -25.28
CA HIS A 190 47.98 1.10 -25.27
C HIS A 190 49.18 1.18 -26.22
N PRO A 191 48.98 1.40 -27.53
CA PRO A 191 50.11 1.49 -28.44
C PRO A 191 51.00 2.66 -27.99
N PRO A 192 52.31 2.45 -27.77
CA PRO A 192 53.21 3.53 -27.35
C PRO A 192 53.39 4.62 -28.43
N ASN A 193 52.98 4.35 -29.68
CA ASN A 193 53.19 5.24 -30.84
C ASN A 193 52.11 5.14 -31.94
N LYS A 194 50.83 4.90 -31.61
CA LYS A 194 49.75 5.09 -32.61
C LYS A 194 49.03 6.40 -32.31
N GLY A 195 48.95 7.27 -33.31
CA GLY A 195 48.20 8.51 -33.27
C GLY A 195 46.78 8.32 -32.74
N LYS A 196 46.21 9.42 -32.23
CA LYS A 196 44.86 9.52 -31.67
C LYS A 196 43.91 8.47 -32.24
N ASN A 197 43.54 7.51 -31.41
CA ASN A 197 42.57 6.49 -31.75
C ASN A 197 41.20 7.16 -31.85
N GLN A 198 40.68 7.37 -33.06
CA GLN A 198 39.40 8.06 -33.30
C GLN A 198 38.18 7.26 -32.81
N ASN A 199 38.36 5.98 -32.44
CA ASN A 199 37.30 5.11 -31.91
C ASN A 199 37.33 4.99 -30.38
N LEU A 200 38.32 5.61 -29.73
CA LEU A 200 38.32 5.86 -28.29
C LEU A 200 38.11 7.37 -28.11
N PRO A 201 37.23 7.81 -27.19
CA PRO A 201 37.11 9.24 -26.90
C PRO A 201 38.49 9.79 -26.55
N GLU A 202 38.85 10.93 -27.15
CA GLU A 202 40.13 11.56 -26.86
C GLU A 202 40.29 11.75 -25.34
N LEU A 203 41.48 11.44 -24.84
CA LEU A 203 41.90 11.82 -23.49
C LEU A 203 41.84 13.35 -23.41
N ILE A 204 40.69 13.83 -22.91
CA ILE A 204 40.29 15.23 -22.78
C ILE A 204 40.00 15.89 -24.14
N ASP A 205 38.84 15.54 -24.72
CA ASP A 205 38.16 16.41 -25.67
C ASP A 205 37.55 17.60 -24.92
N ASN A 206 38.15 18.78 -25.06
CA ASN A 206 37.68 20.06 -24.53
C ASN A 206 36.39 20.58 -25.23
N ARG A 207 35.66 19.73 -26.00
CA ARG A 207 34.38 20.09 -26.65
C ARG A 207 33.15 19.56 -25.93
N LEU A 208 33.29 18.60 -25.03
CA LEU A 208 32.21 18.24 -24.11
C LEU A 208 32.23 19.24 -22.96
N LYS A 209 31.21 20.10 -22.88
CA LYS A 209 31.03 21.04 -21.76
C LYS A 209 30.86 20.32 -20.41
N GLU A 210 30.68 19.00 -20.42
CA GLU A 210 30.51 18.15 -19.23
C GLU A 210 31.41 16.92 -19.34
N ALA A 211 32.12 16.60 -18.25
CA ALA A 211 33.06 15.49 -18.20
C ALA A 211 32.37 14.15 -18.52
N PRO A 212 33.00 13.24 -19.30
CA PRO A 212 32.50 11.87 -19.43
C PRO A 212 32.40 11.28 -18.03
N VAL A 213 31.20 10.80 -17.67
CA VAL A 213 30.88 10.30 -16.33
C VAL A 213 31.89 9.22 -15.96
N ARG A 214 32.93 9.62 -15.23
CA ARG A 214 33.97 8.75 -14.69
C ARG A 214 33.25 7.78 -13.78
N TRP A 215 33.11 6.53 -14.22
CA TRP A 215 32.59 5.41 -13.45
C TRP A 215 31.19 5.70 -12.92
N LEU A 216 30.17 5.51 -13.77
CA LEU A 216 28.79 5.58 -13.30
C LEU A 216 28.59 4.45 -12.29
N HIS A 217 28.21 4.86 -11.08
CA HIS A 217 27.97 3.98 -9.96
C HIS A 217 26.72 4.47 -9.25
N THR A 218 25.70 3.63 -9.20
CA THR A 218 24.44 3.95 -8.54
C THR A 218 23.96 2.75 -7.76
N ASN A 219 23.31 3.04 -6.64
CA ASN A 219 22.86 2.04 -5.69
C ASN A 219 21.38 2.27 -5.39
N ALA A 220 20.63 1.20 -5.30
CA ALA A 220 19.27 1.21 -4.79
C ALA A 220 19.16 0.24 -3.62
N ALA A 221 18.32 0.57 -2.65
CA ALA A 221 17.82 -0.43 -1.73
C ALA A 221 17.06 -1.49 -2.55
N ASN A 222 17.32 -2.76 -2.27
CA ASN A 222 16.68 -3.88 -2.96
C ASN A 222 15.15 -3.84 -2.77
N PHE A 223 14.70 -3.37 -1.60
CA PHE A 223 13.30 -3.16 -1.29
C PHE A 223 13.08 -1.79 -0.67
N ILE A 224 12.03 -1.11 -1.11
CA ILE A 224 11.54 0.14 -0.50
C ILE A 224 10.10 -0.11 -0.08
N VAL A 225 9.85 -0.01 1.22
CA VAL A 225 8.50 -0.12 1.80
C VAL A 225 7.63 0.99 1.23
N ASN A 226 6.36 0.68 0.93
CA ASN A 226 5.41 1.72 0.56
C ASN A 226 4.99 2.49 1.81
N ASN A 227 5.12 3.81 1.78
CA ASN A 227 4.66 4.67 2.88
C ASN A 227 3.14 4.62 3.06
N GLU A 228 2.40 4.35 1.99
CA GLU A 228 0.98 4.03 2.05
C GLU A 228 0.83 2.51 2.21
N GLY A 229 0.65 2.04 3.45
CA GLY A 229 0.30 0.64 3.70
C GLY A 229 -1.03 0.26 3.04
N PHE A 230 -1.24 -1.04 2.80
CA PHE A 230 -2.51 -1.58 2.34
C PHE A 230 -3.67 -1.03 3.19
N LYS A 231 -4.56 -0.27 2.56
CA LYS A 231 -5.70 0.36 3.23
C LYS A 231 -6.87 -0.61 3.24
N SER A 232 -6.90 -1.45 4.28
CA SER A 232 -8.07 -2.21 4.66
C SER A 232 -8.52 -1.79 6.05
N LYS A 233 -9.82 -1.51 6.18
CA LYS A 233 -10.47 -1.28 7.47
C LYS A 233 -11.51 -2.37 7.67
N ILE A 234 -11.47 -3.01 8.82
CA ILE A 234 -12.44 -4.03 9.23
C ILE A 234 -13.06 -3.58 10.54
N ARG A 235 -14.38 -3.55 10.60
CA ARG A 235 -15.14 -3.36 11.84
C ARG A 235 -15.92 -4.63 12.12
N TYR A 236 -15.61 -5.29 13.22
CA TYR A 236 -16.38 -6.45 13.68
C TYR A 236 -17.68 -5.99 14.34
N LEU A 237 -18.79 -6.56 13.88
CA LEU A 237 -20.12 -6.34 14.43
C LEU A 237 -20.27 -7.14 15.72
N ARG A 238 -20.92 -6.56 16.74
CA ARG A 238 -21.19 -7.26 18.00
C ARG A 238 -22.28 -8.28 17.73
N ASP A 239 -22.06 -9.52 18.16
CA ASP A 239 -23.09 -10.55 18.09
C ASP A 239 -24.20 -10.20 19.09
N PHE A 240 -25.36 -9.77 18.59
CA PHE A 240 -26.50 -9.36 19.42
C PHE A 240 -27.18 -10.54 20.13
N ARG A 241 -26.64 -11.77 20.02
CA ARG A 241 -27.15 -12.96 20.73
C ARG A 241 -26.59 -13.16 22.14
N GLN A 242 -25.78 -12.23 22.66
CA GLN A 242 -25.28 -12.29 24.03
C GLN A 242 -25.72 -11.07 24.86
N ILE A 243 -27.03 -10.88 25.02
CA ILE A 243 -27.64 -10.21 26.19
C ILE A 243 -28.91 -10.98 26.56
#